data_AF-A0A2N2T825-F1
#
_entry.id   AF-A0A2N2T825-F1
#
_cell.length_a   1.000
_cell.length_b   1.000
_cell.length_c   1.000
_cell.angle_alpha   90.00
_cell.angle_beta   90.00
_cell.angle_gamma   90.00
#
_symmetry.space_group_name_H-M   'P 1'
#
loop_
_entity.id
_entity.type
_entity.pdbx_description
1 polymer ?
#
loop_
_entity_poly.entity_id
_entity_poly.type
_entity_poly.pdbx_seq_one_letter_code
_entity_poly.pdbx_strand_id
1 'polypeptide(L)' 'MPKPIEEILVDARGLEPPEPMEKVLQTLDLLRPGQSIRLLLHREPFPLYPLLAQRGYRHATRMDADGSYVILIRPAGDGG' A
#
# COMPACT_ATOMS: atom_id res chain seq x y z
N MET A 1 -7.37 17.68 -14.17
CA MET A 1 -6.18 17.53 -13.31
C MET A 1 -6.56 16.50 -12.25
N PRO A 2 -6.02 15.27 -12.22
CA PRO A 2 -6.36 14.37 -11.13
C PRO A 2 -5.83 15.00 -9.84
N LYS A 3 -6.71 15.13 -8.84
CA LYS A 3 -6.38 15.67 -7.51
C LYS A 3 -5.07 15.06 -7.01
N PRO A 4 -4.18 15.81 -6.33
CA PRO A 4 -3.11 15.18 -5.57
C PRO A 4 -3.79 14.39 -4.45
N ILE A 5 -4.10 13.13 -4.73
CA ILE A 5 -4.36 12.15 -3.70
C ILE A 5 -3.05 12.16 -2.91
N GLU A 6 -3.07 12.50 -1.63
CA GLU A 6 -1.87 12.46 -0.79
C GLU A 6 -1.42 10.99 -0.72
N GLU A 7 -0.57 10.60 -1.66
CA GLU A 7 -0.02 9.25 -1.81
C GLU A 7 1.28 9.17 -1.00
N ILE A 8 1.25 8.41 0.08
CA ILE A 8 2.43 8.12 0.89
C ILE A 8 3.23 7.02 0.19
N LEU A 9 4.40 7.38 -0.33
CA LEU A 9 5.33 6.42 -0.94
C LEU A 9 6.07 5.64 0.16
N VAL A 10 5.85 4.34 0.22
CA VAL A 10 6.58 3.42 1.09
C VAL A 10 7.52 2.59 0.21
N ASP A 11 8.79 2.99 0.16
CA ASP A 11 9.81 2.18 -0.50
C ASP A 11 10.27 1.06 0.45
N ALA A 12 10.08 -0.17 0.01
CA ALA A 12 10.47 -1.38 0.72
C ALA A 12 11.14 -2.41 -0.22
N ARG A 13 11.73 -1.95 -1.33
CA ARG A 13 12.34 -2.81 -2.36
C ARG A 13 13.59 -3.56 -1.87
N GLY A 14 14.15 -3.16 -0.73
CA GLY A 14 15.29 -3.83 -0.09
C GLY A 14 14.99 -4.45 1.28
N LEU A 15 13.73 -4.49 1.71
CA LEU A 15 13.37 -5.00 3.05
C LEU A 15 13.06 -6.50 3.01
N GLU A 16 13.56 -7.20 4.03
CA GLU A 16 13.28 -8.62 4.27
C GLU A 16 11.90 -8.79 4.94
N PRO A 17 11.19 -9.90 4.74
CA PRO A 17 9.93 -10.12 5.45
C PRO A 17 10.28 -10.34 6.94
N PRO A 18 9.56 -9.73 7.90
CA PRO A 18 8.27 -9.04 7.78
C PRO A 18 8.33 -7.50 7.73
N GLU A 19 9.52 -6.87 7.70
CA GLU A 19 9.67 -5.41 7.75
C GLU A 19 8.81 -4.59 6.76
N PRO A 20 8.66 -4.95 5.46
CA PRO A 20 7.81 -4.18 4.55
C PRO A 20 6.34 -4.17 4.99
N MET A 21 5.90 -5.29 5.58
CA MET A 21 4.54 -5.46 6.07
C MET A 21 4.32 -4.59 7.30
N GLU A 22 5.23 -4.62 8.28
CA GLU A 22 5.11 -3.78 9.47
C GLU A 22 5.09 -2.30 9.10
N LYS A 23 5.97 -1.88 8.19
CA LYS A 23 6.06 -0.49 7.76
C LYS A 23 4.78 0.00 7.08
N VAL A 24 4.18 -0.81 6.20
CA VAL A 24 2.93 -0.41 5.54
C VAL A 24 1.76 -0.41 6.52
N LEU A 25 1.71 -1.36 7.47
CA LEU A 25 0.67 -1.41 8.51
C LEU A 25 0.76 -0.20 9.46
N GLN A 26 1.97 0.19 9.88
CA GLN A 26 2.20 1.40 10.67
C GLN A 26 1.77 2.65 9.90
N THR A 27 2.09 2.71 8.60
CA THR A 27 1.68 3.83 7.74
C THR A 27 0.16 3.86 7.56
N LEU A 28 -0.50 2.70 7.45
CA LEU A 28 -1.96 2.58 7.38
C LEU A 28 -2.64 3.08 8.65
N ASP A 29 -2.03 2.88 9.81
CA ASP A 29 -2.55 3.37 11.09
C ASP A 29 -2.48 4.91 11.18
N LEU A 30 -1.48 5.51 10.52
CA LEU A 30 -1.28 6.96 10.46
C LEU A 30 -2.00 7.63 9.28
N LEU A 31 -2.61 6.86 8.37
CA LEU A 31 -3.30 7.40 7.19
C LEU A 31 -4.52 8.22 7.60
N ARG A 32 -4.67 9.41 6.99
CA ARG A 32 -5.89 10.21 7.10
C ARG A 32 -6.93 9.85 6.04
N PRO A 33 -8.23 10.11 6.27
CA PRO A 33 -9.25 9.96 5.24
C PRO A 33 -8.89 10.76 3.99
N GLY A 34 -8.98 10.13 2.82
CA GLY A 34 -8.57 10.70 1.52
C GLY A 34 -7.11 10.47 1.13
N GLN A 35 -6.28 9.91 2.03
CA GLN A 35 -4.90 9.55 1.73
C GLN A 35 -4.80 8.10 1.21
N SER A 36 -3.69 7.78 0.53
CA SER A 36 -3.43 6.46 -0.03
C SER A 36 -1.97 6.08 0.17
N ILE A 37 -1.64 4.79 0.16
CA ILE A 37 -0.25 4.33 0.21
C ILE A 37 0.16 3.73 -1.11
N ARG A 38 1.35 4.07 -1.57
CA ARG A 38 2.03 3.41 -2.67
C ARG A 38 3.23 2.64 -2.13
N LEU A 39 3.09 1.33 -2.03
CA LEU A 39 4.14 0.43 -1.57
C LEU A 39 4.95 -0.09 -2.77
N LEU A 40 6.26 0.09 -2.72
CA LEU A 40 7.19 -0.49 -3.70
C LEU A 40 7.90 -1.69 -3.08
N LEU A 41 7.83 -2.82 -3.76
CA LEU A 41 8.40 -4.09 -3.30
C LEU A 41 9.10 -4.81 -4.45
N HIS A 42 10.12 -5.60 -4.14
CA HIS A 42 10.74 -6.48 -5.13
C HIS A 42 9.94 -7.80 -5.35
N ARG A 43 8.97 -8.09 -4.49
CA ARG A 43 8.16 -9.33 -4.51
C ARG A 43 6.73 -9.09 -4.05
N GLU A 44 5.84 -10.02 -4.34
CA GLU A 44 4.44 -9.93 -3.90
C GLU A 44 4.24 -10.25 -2.41
N PRO A 45 3.64 -9.34 -1.63
CA PRO A 45 3.37 -9.56 -0.22
C PRO A 45 2.00 -10.26 -0.04
N PHE A 46 1.89 -11.53 -0.45
CA PHE A 46 0.67 -12.33 -0.31
C PHE A 46 -0.06 -12.24 1.05
N PRO A 47 0.62 -12.29 2.22
CA PRO A 47 -0.06 -12.21 3.52
C PRO A 47 -0.67 -10.82 3.81
N LEU A 48 -0.27 -9.78 3.08
CA LEU A 48 -0.79 -8.43 3.28
C LEU A 48 -2.23 -8.29 2.75
N TYR A 49 -2.55 -8.92 1.63
CA TYR A 49 -3.84 -8.77 0.95
C TYR A 49 -5.06 -9.08 1.85
N PRO A 50 -5.12 -10.21 2.58
CA PRO A 50 -6.23 -10.48 3.48
C PRO A 50 -6.28 -9.50 4.66
N LEU A 51 -5.14 -9.04 5.19
CA LEU A 51 -5.10 -8.05 6.28
C LEU A 51 -5.68 -6.69 5.85
N LEU A 52 -5.41 -6.27 4.61
CA LEU A 52 -5.99 -5.04 4.05
C LEU A 52 -7.50 -5.17 3.92
N ALA A 53 -7.98 -6.29 3.37
CA ALA A 53 -9.40 -6.55 3.22
C ALA A 53 -10.13 -6.56 4.58
N GLN A 54 -9.55 -7.23 5.60
CA GLN A 54 -10.10 -7.25 6.96
C GLN A 54 -10.18 -5.86 7.60
N ARG A 55 -9.20 -4.98 7.32
CA ARG A 55 -9.19 -3.60 7.82
C ARG A 55 -10.04 -2.64 6.98
N GLY A 56 -10.72 -3.11 5.94
CA GLY A 56 -11.53 -2.25 5.06
C GLY A 56 -10.69 -1.41 4.09
N TYR A 57 -9.52 -1.89 3.68
CA TYR A 57 -8.69 -1.29 2.65
C TYR A 57 -8.75 -2.11 1.35
N ARG A 58 -8.74 -1.41 0.22
CA ARG A 58 -8.55 -1.99 -1.11
C ARG A 58 -7.09 -1.86 -1.52
N HIS A 59 -6.59 -2.85 -2.24
CA HIS A 59 -5.27 -2.80 -2.84
C HIS A 59 -5.35 -3.02 -4.34
N ALA A 60 -4.41 -2.43 -5.07
CA ALA A 60 -4.19 -2.67 -6.48
C ALA A 60 -2.70 -2.95 -6.70
N THR A 61 -2.38 -4.17 -7.12
CA THR A 61 -1.00 -4.57 -7.40
C THR A 61 -0.71 -4.40 -8.88
N ARG A 62 0.44 -3.82 -9.21
CA ARG A 62 0.94 -3.63 -10.56
C ARG A 62 2.42 -3.97 -10.62
N MET A 63 2.82 -4.73 -11.62
CA MET A 63 4.23 -4.94 -11.93
C MET A 63 4.77 -3.74 -12.72
N ASP A 64 5.92 -3.24 -12.31
CA ASP A 64 6.68 -2.18 -12.96
C ASP A 64 7.68 -2.75 -13.97
N ALA A 65 8.17 -1.92 -14.89
CA ALA A 65 9.08 -2.35 -15.97
C ALA A 65 10.43 -2.87 -15.42
N ASP A 66 10.80 -2.43 -14.23
CA ASP A 66 12.02 -2.84 -13.52
C ASP A 66 11.89 -4.23 -12.85
N GLY A 67 10.72 -4.88 -12.93
CA GLY A 67 10.43 -6.12 -12.18
C GLY A 67 10.05 -5.88 -10.72
N SER A 68 9.93 -4.61 -10.31
CA SER A 68 9.37 -4.23 -9.02
C SER A 68 7.84 -4.33 -9.03
N TYR A 69 7.25 -4.59 -7.87
CA TYR A 69 5.82 -4.59 -7.62
C TYR A 69 5.41 -3.30 -6.93
N VAL A 70 4.38 -2.65 -7.48
CA VAL A 70 3.75 -1.46 -6.94
C VAL A 70 2.38 -1.84 -6.41
N ILE A 71 2.19 -1.73 -5.10
CA ILE A 71 0.92 -2.00 -4.43
C ILE A 71 0.33 -0.67 -4.00
N LEU A 72 -0.78 -0.27 -4.62
CA LEU A 72 -1.55 0.91 -4.27
C LEU A 72 -2.65 0.52 -3.28
N ILE A 73 -2.57 1.03 -2.06
CA ILE A 73 -3.51 0.75 -0.98
C ILE A 73 -4.36 1.99 -0.75
N ARG A 74 -5.68 1.81 -0.73
CA ARG A 74 -6.65 2.89 -0.57
C ARG A 74 -7.75 2.46 0.41
N PRO A 75 -8.28 3.35 1.25
CA PRO A 75 -9.43 3.03 2.09
C PRO A 75 -10.62 2.61 1.22
N ALA A 76 -11.34 1.55 1.60
CA ALA A 76 -12.51 1.07 0.87
C ALA A 76 -13.75 1.97 1.07
N GLY A 77 -13.73 2.80 2.11
CA GLY A 77 -14.77 3.77 2.43
C GLY A 77 -14.24 5.20 2.31
N ASP A 78 -14.31 5.77 1.11
CA ASP A 78 -14.41 7.22 0.93
C ASP A 78 -15.82 7.46 0.39
N GLY A 79 -16.75 7.68 1.32
CA GLY A 79 -18.18 7.76 1.06
C GLY A 79 -18.91 7.96 2.38
N GLY A 80 -18.61 9.10 3.03
CA GLY A 80 -19.55 9.71 3.96
C GLY A 80 -20.72 10.33 3.20
#